data_AF-A0A6H1ZAA2-F1
#
_entry.id   AF-A0A6H1ZAA2-F1
#
_cell.length_a   1.000
_cell.length_b   1.000
_cell.length_c   1.000
_cell.angle_alpha   90.00
_cell.angle_beta   90.00
_cell.angle_gamma   90.00
#
_symmetry.space_group_name_H-M   'P 1'
#
loop_
_entity.id
_entity.type
_entity.pdbx_description
1 polymer ?
#
loop_
_entity_poly.entity_id
_entity_poly.type
_entity_poly.pdbx_seq_one_letter_code
_entity_poly.pdbx_strand_id
1 'polypeptide(L)'
;METEKFDSIGNSKSLQHQTNNNKQYSQREYLETSPISQTIVGCETGRHARPCKIEWLESIVDQCKQAGVPCFVKAININGKITNKIEDFPENLRVRELAWRKQ
;
A
#
# COMPACT_ATOMS: atom_id res chain seq x y z
N MET A 1 20.77 -15.93 25.56
CA MET A 1 19.49 -15.35 25.09
C MET A 1 19.87 -14.37 24.01
N GLU A 2 19.90 -14.85 22.77
CA GLU A 2 20.44 -14.14 21.62
C GLU A 2 19.56 -12.95 21.24
N THR A 3 20.18 -11.79 21.09
CA THR A 3 19.65 -10.65 20.34
C THR A 3 20.16 -10.78 18.92
N GLU A 4 19.32 -11.24 18.00
CA GLU A 4 19.66 -11.23 16.57
C GLU A 4 19.75 -9.78 16.08
N LYS A 5 20.92 -9.45 15.53
CA LYS A 5 21.20 -8.17 14.89
C LYS A 5 20.51 -8.17 13.52
N PHE A 6 19.81 -7.09 13.22
CA PHE A 6 19.24 -6.84 11.90
C PHE A 6 20.39 -6.53 10.94
N ASP A 7 20.80 -7.53 10.16
CA ASP A 7 21.89 -7.39 9.21
C ASP A 7 21.49 -6.41 8.09
N SER A 8 22.29 -5.35 7.98
CA SER A 8 22.28 -4.39 6.89
C SER A 8 22.36 -5.09 5.55
N ILE A 9 21.32 -4.93 4.71
CA ILE A 9 21.32 -5.44 3.34
C ILE A 9 22.43 -4.73 2.57
N GLY A 10 23.46 -5.51 2.28
CA GLY A 10 24.67 -5.09 1.59
C GLY A 10 24.40 -4.65 0.15
N ASN A 11 25.19 -3.65 -0.22
CA ASN A 11 25.48 -3.16 -1.56
C ASN A 11 25.43 -4.26 -2.65
N SER A 12 24.36 -4.31 -3.45
CA SER A 12 24.26 -5.27 -4.55
C SER A 12 25.12 -4.80 -5.73
N LYS A 13 26.15 -5.59 -6.03
CA LYS A 13 27.04 -5.42 -7.18
C LYS A 13 26.25 -5.20 -8.48
N SER A 14 26.65 -4.17 -9.22
CA SER A 14 26.17 -3.87 -10.56
C SER A 14 26.40 -5.04 -11.51
N LEU A 15 25.33 -5.69 -11.97
CA LEU A 15 25.36 -6.60 -13.11
C LEU A 15 25.38 -5.74 -14.38
N GLN A 16 26.48 -5.76 -15.13
CA GLN A 16 26.54 -5.14 -16.45
C GLN A 16 25.72 -5.98 -17.43
N HIS A 17 24.55 -5.48 -17.82
CA HIS A 17 23.73 -6.05 -18.89
C HIS A 17 24.17 -5.43 -20.22
N GLN A 18 24.87 -6.21 -21.06
CA GLN A 18 25.08 -5.84 -22.46
C GLN A 18 23.89 -6.34 -23.28
N THR A 19 23.10 -5.43 -23.87
CA THR A 19 22.11 -5.80 -24.90
C THR A 19 22.09 -4.81 -26.06
N ASN A 20 21.98 -5.38 -27.26
CA ASN A 20 22.07 -4.73 -28.57
C ASN A 20 20.81 -3.92 -28.93
N ASN A 21 21.05 -2.82 -29.65
CA ASN A 21 20.08 -1.85 -30.16
C ASN A 21 19.03 -2.43 -31.12
N ASN A 22 17.74 -2.14 -30.88
CA ASN A 22 16.83 -1.45 -31.83
C ASN A 22 15.34 -1.71 -31.53
N LYS A 23 14.78 -0.92 -30.61
CA LYS A 23 13.38 -0.49 -30.63
C LYS A 23 13.25 0.72 -29.69
N GLN A 24 13.15 1.93 -30.24
CA GLN A 24 12.90 3.14 -29.44
C GLN A 24 11.43 3.18 -29.03
N TYR A 25 11.10 2.46 -27.96
CA TYR A 25 10.03 2.90 -27.08
C TYR A 25 10.70 3.84 -26.08
N SER A 26 10.17 5.06 -25.92
CA SER A 26 10.61 5.96 -24.84
C SER A 26 10.44 5.19 -23.54
N GLN A 27 11.54 4.67 -23.03
CA GLN A 27 11.59 3.89 -21.81
C GLN A 27 11.07 4.85 -20.75
N ARG A 28 9.80 4.69 -20.34
CA ARG A 28 9.34 5.32 -19.11
C ARG A 28 10.29 4.75 -18.08
N GLU A 29 11.17 5.61 -17.60
CA GLU A 29 12.07 5.35 -16.52
C GLU A 29 11.18 4.79 -15.40
N TYR A 30 11.22 3.47 -15.23
CA TYR A 30 10.58 2.84 -14.11
C TYR A 30 11.41 3.30 -12.92
N LEU A 31 10.98 4.42 -12.34
CA LEU A 31 11.36 4.78 -10.97
C LEU A 31 11.25 3.49 -10.15
N GLU A 32 12.17 3.26 -9.21
CA GLU A 32 12.11 2.17 -8.24
C GLU A 32 10.87 2.33 -7.32
N THR A 33 9.69 2.31 -7.91
CA THR A 33 8.43 2.31 -7.20
C THR A 33 8.25 0.91 -6.64
N SER A 34 7.70 0.83 -5.43
CA SER A 34 7.19 -0.43 -4.90
C SER A 34 6.48 -1.23 -6.01
N PRO A 35 6.66 -2.57 -6.10
CA PRO A 35 5.97 -3.37 -7.12
C PRO A 35 4.44 -3.24 -7.02
N ILE A 36 3.94 -2.74 -5.89
CA ILE A 36 2.54 -2.37 -5.68
C ILE A 36 2.39 -0.86 -5.83
N SER A 37 1.60 -0.44 -6.82
CA SER A 37 1.38 0.98 -7.12
C SER A 37 0.33 1.64 -6.21
N GLN A 38 -0.63 0.89 -5.69
CA GLN A 38 -1.68 1.38 -4.78
C GLN A 38 -2.40 0.22 -4.08
N THR A 39 -2.88 0.48 -2.87
CA THR A 39 -3.85 -0.37 -2.17
C THR A 39 -5.16 0.38 -1.95
N ILE A 40 -6.29 -0.26 -2.24
CA ILE A 40 -7.64 0.21 -1.88
C ILE A 40 -8.25 -0.83 -0.96
N VAL A 41 -8.57 -0.45 0.28
CA VAL A 41 -9.05 -1.36 1.31
C VAL A 41 -10.42 -0.93 1.82
N GLY A 42 -11.27 -1.87 2.21
CA GLY A 42 -12.52 -1.57 2.89
C GLY A 42 -13.40 -2.79 3.10
N CYS A 43 -14.47 -2.62 3.86
CA CYS A 43 -15.39 -3.70 4.18
C CYS A 43 -16.30 -4.08 3.01
N GLU A 44 -16.69 -5.36 2.96
CA GLU A 44 -17.73 -5.85 2.06
C GLU A 44 -19.11 -5.33 2.47
N THR A 45 -20.04 -5.25 1.52
CA THR A 45 -21.43 -4.85 1.74
C THR A 45 -22.40 -5.96 1.36
N GLY A 46 -23.59 -5.98 1.97
CA GLY A 46 -24.68 -6.91 1.63
C GLY A 46 -24.86 -8.08 2.60
N ARG A 47 -25.81 -8.97 2.29
CA ARG A 47 -26.13 -10.15 3.11
C ARG A 47 -24.93 -11.11 3.09
N HIS A 48 -24.52 -11.59 4.26
CA HIS A 48 -23.34 -12.45 4.44
C HIS A 48 -21.99 -11.78 4.14
N ALA A 49 -21.92 -10.44 4.20
CA ALA A 49 -20.64 -9.73 4.15
C ALA A 49 -19.66 -10.29 5.18
N ARG A 50 -18.40 -10.49 4.77
CA ARG A 50 -17.36 -10.97 5.67
C ARG A 50 -17.13 -9.98 6.82
N PRO A 51 -16.83 -10.47 8.05
CA PRO A 51 -16.38 -9.60 9.12
C PRO A 51 -15.22 -8.73 8.66
N CYS A 52 -15.23 -7.48 9.08
CA CYS A 52 -14.21 -6.50 8.73
C CYS A 52 -13.85 -5.78 10.02
N LYS A 53 -12.79 -6.24 10.67
CA LYS A 53 -12.37 -5.68 11.95
C LYS A 53 -11.51 -4.42 11.73
N ILE A 54 -11.64 -3.45 12.61
CA ILE A 54 -10.94 -2.16 12.50
C ILE A 54 -9.42 -2.39 12.54
N GLU A 55 -8.94 -3.27 13.41
CA GLU A 55 -7.52 -3.59 13.56
C GLU A 55 -6.88 -4.15 12.27
N TRP A 56 -7.67 -4.76 11.37
CA TRP A 56 -7.16 -5.24 10.08
C TRP A 56 -6.91 -4.09 9.12
N LEU A 57 -7.78 -3.08 9.13
CA LEU A 57 -7.60 -1.89 8.32
C LEU A 57 -6.40 -1.08 8.82
N GLU A 58 -6.23 -0.97 10.13
CA GLU A 58 -5.08 -0.30 10.76
C GLU A 58 -3.77 -0.97 10.34
N SER A 59 -3.71 -2.30 10.46
CA SER A 59 -2.55 -3.08 10.04
C SER A 59 -2.22 -2.90 8.55
N ILE A 60 -3.23 -2.87 7.67
CA ILE A 60 -3.01 -2.66 6.23
C ILE A 60 -2.50 -1.25 5.95
N VAL A 61 -3.07 -0.23 6.59
CA VAL A 61 -2.62 1.17 6.45
C VAL A 61 -1.17 1.31 6.90
N ASP A 62 -0.81 0.73 8.05
CA ASP A 62 0.56 0.78 8.58
C ASP A 62 1.56 0.07 7.66
N GLN A 63 1.20 -1.08 7.10
CA GLN A 63 2.04 -1.79 6.13
C GLN A 63 2.22 -0.99 4.85
N CYS A 64 1.15 -0.37 4.33
CA CYS A 64 1.25 0.48 3.14
C CYS A 64 2.15 1.69 3.39
N LYS A 65 2.01 2.33 4.57
CA LYS A 65 2.87 3.44 4.99
C LYS A 65 4.34 3.03 5.10
N GLN A 66 4.63 1.89 5.71
CA GLN A 66 6.00 1.35 5.82
C GLN A 66 6.60 1.00 4.46
N ALA A 67 5.79 0.51 3.54
CA ALA A 67 6.21 0.12 2.18
C ALA A 67 6.24 1.29 1.18
N GLY A 68 5.86 2.50 1.58
CA GLY A 68 5.73 3.65 0.67
C GLY A 68 4.67 3.45 -0.42
N VAL A 69 3.65 2.62 -0.16
CA VAL A 69 2.56 2.33 -1.09
C VAL A 69 1.36 3.23 -0.78
N PRO A 70 0.85 4.01 -1.74
CA PRO A 70 -0.36 4.82 -1.54
C PRO A 70 -1.55 3.96 -1.10
N CYS A 71 -2.22 4.37 -0.02
CA CYS A 71 -3.36 3.63 0.51
C CYS A 71 -4.65 4.46 0.50
N PHE A 72 -5.77 3.82 0.17
CA PHE A 72 -7.09 4.43 0.20
C PHE A 72 -8.06 3.55 0.98
N VAL A 73 -8.51 4.04 2.14
CA VAL A 73 -9.55 3.37 2.93
C VAL A 73 -10.91 3.78 2.36
N LYS A 74 -11.58 2.85 1.69
CA LYS A 74 -12.82 3.09 0.96
C LYS A 74 -14.04 3.18 1.88
N ALA A 75 -14.24 2.16 2.70
CA ALA A 75 -15.36 2.05 3.63
C ALA A 75 -14.97 1.20 4.83
N ILE A 76 -15.51 1.53 6.00
CA ILE A 76 -15.26 0.82 7.26
C ILE A 76 -16.58 0.37 7.89
N ASN A 77 -16.51 -0.60 8.79
CA ASN A 77 -17.64 -1.04 9.61
C ASN A 77 -17.36 -0.65 11.07
N ILE A 78 -18.16 0.27 11.61
CA ILE A 78 -18.11 0.65 13.03
C ILE A 78 -19.40 0.19 13.67
N ASN A 79 -19.30 -0.71 14.65
CA ASN A 79 -20.45 -1.19 15.43
C ASN A 79 -21.62 -1.70 14.56
N GLY A 80 -21.31 -2.41 13.47
CA GLY A 80 -22.30 -2.97 12.54
C GLY A 80 -22.78 -1.99 11.47
N LYS A 81 -22.38 -0.71 11.54
CA LYS A 81 -22.72 0.30 10.54
C LYS A 81 -21.57 0.48 9.55
N ILE A 82 -21.85 0.21 8.27
CA ILE A 82 -20.90 0.48 7.19
C ILE A 82 -21.01 1.95 6.79
N THR A 83 -19.88 2.65 6.73
CA THR A 83 -19.81 4.04 6.28
C THR A 83 -18.61 4.25 5.36
N ASN A 84 -18.78 5.10 4.36
CA ASN A 84 -17.73 5.59 3.47
C ASN A 84 -17.42 7.08 3.69
N LYS A 85 -18.10 7.71 4.66
CA LYS A 85 -17.91 9.11 5.05
C LYS A 85 -16.65 9.22 5.90
N ILE A 86 -15.66 9.97 5.43
CA ILE A 86 -14.35 10.02 6.07
C ILE A 86 -14.39 10.64 7.47
N GLU A 87 -15.38 11.47 7.73
CA GLU A 87 -15.60 12.13 9.03
C GLU A 87 -15.94 11.11 10.11
N ASP A 88 -16.61 10.02 9.73
CA ASP A 88 -16.98 8.93 10.64
C ASP A 88 -15.77 8.02 10.98
N PHE A 89 -14.65 8.14 10.26
CA PHE A 89 -13.52 7.22 10.43
C PHE A 89 -12.66 7.61 11.63
N PRO A 90 -12.07 6.63 12.36
CA PRO A 90 -10.96 6.87 13.26
C PRO A 90 -9.85 7.66 12.56
N GLU A 91 -9.19 8.56 13.28
CA GLU A 91 -8.23 9.51 12.70
C GLU A 91 -7.13 8.82 11.88
N ASN A 92 -6.58 7.72 12.40
CA ASN A 92 -5.56 6.90 11.74
C ASN A 92 -6.04 6.19 10.46
N LEU A 93 -7.36 6.07 10.24
CA LEU A 93 -7.94 5.44 9.05
C LEU A 93 -8.48 6.45 8.04
N ARG A 94 -8.35 7.76 8.29
CA ARG A 94 -8.74 8.84 7.35
C ARG A 94 -7.74 8.99 6.18
N VAL A 95 -7.42 7.88 5.52
CA VAL A 95 -6.41 7.80 4.45
C VAL A 95 -7.10 7.70 3.08
N ARG A 96 -6.80 8.65 2.19
CA ARG A 96 -7.38 8.75 0.83
C ARG A 96 -6.30 9.10 -0.21
N GLU A 97 -5.17 8.43 -0.13
CA GLU A 97 -4.07 8.64 -1.06
C GLU A 97 -4.40 8.01 -2.42
N LEU A 98 -4.23 8.79 -3.48
CA LEU A 98 -4.44 8.33 -4.85
C LEU A 98 -3.09 8.38 -5.57
N ALA A 99 -2.64 7.25 -6.11
CA ALA A 99 -1.32 7.13 -6.73
C ALA A 99 -1.08 8.13 -7.90
N TRP A 100 -2.15 8.63 -8.53
CA TRP A 100 -2.09 9.62 -9.60
C TRP A 100 -2.27 11.07 -9.14
N ARG A 101 -2.63 11.32 -7.88
CA ARG A 101 -2.64 12.69 -7.33
C ARG A 101 -1.27 12.96 -6.74
N LYS A 102 -0.50 13.82 -7.42
CA LYS A 102 0.67 14.46 -6.80
C LYS A 102 0.17 15.29 -5.61
N GLN A 103 0.76 15.06 -4.44
CA GLN A 103 0.53 15.87 -3.24
C GLN A 103 1.17 17.25 -3.44
#